data_AF-A0A8T4C664-F1
#
_entry.id   AF-A0A8T4C664-F1
#
_cell.length_a   1.000
_cell.length_b   1.000
_cell.length_c   1.000
_cell.angle_alpha   90.00
_cell.angle_beta   90.00
_cell.angle_gamma   90.00
#
_symmetry.space_group_name_H-M   'P 1'
#
loop_
_entity.id
_entity.type
_entity.pdbx_description
1 polymer ?
#
loop_
_entity_poly.entity_id
_entity_poly.type
_entity_poly.pdbx_seq_one_letter_code
_entity_poly.pdbx_strand_id
1 'polypeptide(L)'
;MMLRDLVLVKAVSAFENIGFMEWHARVLRELSTSPMPIKEISRRTGLFHYQIQGVLQDLLALQLIEYTRYGIQFRDAGEMFAQLVDCCEGHVERHSYDWEAAFEVVVPRVKSLKKQFDFNE
;
A
#
# COMPACT_ATOMS: atom_id res chain seq x y z
N MET A 1 -15.50 15.02 -5.33
CA MET A 1 -14.47 14.15 -4.71
C MET A 1 -14.47 12.81 -5.45
N MET A 2 -13.35 12.38 -6.03
CA MET A 2 -13.28 11.05 -6.65
C MET A 2 -13.13 9.99 -5.56
N LEU A 3 -13.92 8.91 -5.61
CA LEU A 3 -13.92 7.81 -4.62
C LEU A 3 -12.50 7.29 -4.30
N ARG A 4 -11.62 7.32 -5.31
CA ARG A 4 -10.21 6.92 -5.25
C ARG A 4 -9.39 7.70 -4.21
N ASP A 5 -9.52 9.02 -4.17
CA ASP A 5 -8.69 9.86 -3.29
C ASP A 5 -9.09 9.65 -1.80
N LEU A 6 -10.37 9.40 -1.56
CA LEU A 6 -10.88 9.05 -0.23
C LEU A 6 -10.34 7.69 0.25
N VAL A 7 -10.28 6.69 -0.64
CA VAL A 7 -9.71 5.36 -0.31
C VAL A 7 -8.22 5.49 0.02
N LEU A 8 -7.47 6.28 -0.75
CA LEU A 8 -6.04 6.51 -0.50
C LEU A 8 -5.80 7.17 0.87
N VAL A 9 -6.57 8.21 1.22
CA VAL A 9 -6.47 8.88 2.53
C VAL A 9 -6.81 7.92 3.67
N LYS A 10 -7.85 7.08 3.49
CA LYS A 10 -8.23 6.07 4.49
C LYS A 10 -7.16 5.01 4.66
N ALA A 11 -6.58 4.50 3.58
CA ALA A 11 -5.52 3.51 3.62
C ALA A 11 -4.28 4.05 4.34
N VAL A 12 -3.84 5.26 4.00
CA VAL A 12 -2.75 5.94 4.69
C VAL A 12 -3.03 6.06 6.19
N SER A 13 -4.21 6.56 6.56
CA SER A 13 -4.58 6.74 7.98
C SER A 13 -4.68 5.40 8.73
N ALA A 14 -5.12 4.34 8.05
CA ALA A 14 -5.22 3.02 8.67
C ALA A 14 -3.83 2.42 8.92
N PHE A 15 -2.90 2.56 7.97
CA PHE A 15 -1.53 2.08 8.11
C PHE A 15 -0.73 2.80 9.20
N GLU A 16 -1.05 4.06 9.51
CA GLU A 16 -0.52 4.72 10.72
C GLU A 16 -0.99 4.08 12.03
N ASN A 17 -2.14 3.40 12.04
CA ASN A 17 -2.68 2.76 13.23
C ASN A 17 -2.29 1.29 13.36
N ILE A 18 -2.20 0.56 12.24
CA ILE A 18 -1.88 -0.88 12.23
C ILE A 18 -0.38 -1.16 12.03
N GLY A 19 0.40 -0.14 11.65
CA GLY A 19 1.84 -0.24 11.39
C GLY A 19 2.16 -0.68 9.96
N PHE A 20 2.76 0.21 9.16
CA PHE A 20 3.22 -0.13 7.82
C PHE A 20 4.57 -0.85 7.87
N MET A 21 4.54 -2.16 7.70
CA MET A 21 5.74 -3.01 7.72
C MET A 21 6.33 -3.31 6.33
N GLU A 22 7.59 -3.71 6.31
CA GLU A 22 8.32 -4.16 5.10
C GLU A 22 7.55 -5.19 4.27
N TRP A 23 6.82 -6.12 4.90
CA TRP A 23 6.06 -7.14 4.17
C TRP A 23 4.95 -6.53 3.32
N HIS A 24 4.32 -5.45 3.77
CA HIS A 24 3.35 -4.71 2.96
C HIS A 24 4.03 -4.12 1.72
N ALA A 25 5.18 -3.48 1.91
CA ALA A 25 5.93 -2.89 0.81
C ALA A 25 6.33 -3.93 -0.24
N ARG A 26 6.89 -5.07 0.20
CA ARG A 26 7.27 -6.17 -0.69
C ARG A 26 6.09 -6.70 -1.49
N VAL A 27 4.95 -6.95 -0.84
CA VAL A 27 3.76 -7.46 -1.55
C VAL A 27 3.21 -6.42 -2.52
N LEU A 28 3.12 -5.15 -2.12
CA LEU A 28 2.65 -4.07 -2.98
C LEU A 28 3.56 -3.87 -4.20
N ARG A 29 4.88 -4.03 -4.07
CA ARG A 29 5.81 -3.92 -5.21
C ARG A 29 5.65 -5.04 -6.23
N GLU A 30 5.41 -6.26 -5.75
CA GLU A 30 5.34 -7.44 -6.63
C GLU A 30 3.94 -7.68 -7.21
N LEU A 31 2.91 -7.07 -6.61
CA LEU A 31 1.57 -7.06 -7.20
C LEU A 31 1.58 -6.32 -8.53
N SER A 32 0.76 -6.82 -9.46
CA SER A 32 0.61 -6.26 -10.80
C SER A 32 -0.80 -5.69 -10.96
N THR A 33 -0.96 -4.82 -11.96
CA THR A 33 -2.28 -4.42 -12.46
C THR A 33 -3.04 -5.61 -13.08
N SER A 34 -2.33 -6.68 -13.44
CA SER A 34 -2.91 -7.96 -13.84
C SER A 34 -3.10 -8.90 -12.64
N PRO A 35 -4.19 -9.69 -12.59
CA PRO A 35 -4.42 -10.67 -11.53
C PRO A 35 -3.27 -11.65 -11.32
N MET A 36 -2.85 -11.81 -10.07
CA MET A 36 -1.74 -12.67 -9.66
C MET A 36 -2.18 -13.68 -8.59
N PRO A 37 -1.93 -14.99 -8.77
CA PRO A 37 -2.21 -15.97 -7.73
C PRO A 37 -1.23 -15.83 -6.55
N ILE A 38 -1.68 -16.17 -5.33
CA ILE A 38 -0.86 -16.04 -4.10
C ILE A 38 0.49 -16.78 -4.19
N LYS A 39 0.55 -17.91 -4.92
CA LYS A 39 1.78 -18.68 -5.14
C LYS A 39 2.82 -17.89 -5.92
N GLU A 40 2.40 -17.05 -6.86
CA GLU A 40 3.29 -16.20 -7.65
C GLU A 40 3.78 -15.01 -6.81
N ILE A 41 2.91 -14.41 -5.98
CA ILE A 41 3.31 -13.38 -5.00
C ILE A 41 4.37 -13.94 -4.05
N SER A 42 4.15 -15.15 -3.54
CA SER A 42 5.11 -15.89 -2.70
C SER A 42 6.46 -16.08 -3.36
N ARG A 43 6.46 -16.56 -4.61
CA ARG A 43 7.68 -16.75 -5.41
C ARG A 43 8.47 -15.45 -5.59
N ARG A 44 7.78 -14.31 -5.82
CA ARG A 44 8.42 -13.02 -6.11
C ARG A 44 8.93 -12.31 -4.85
N THR A 45 8.14 -12.35 -3.78
CA THR A 45 8.46 -11.67 -2.51
C THR A 45 9.41 -12.48 -1.62
N GLY A 46 9.49 -13.79 -1.83
CA GLY A 46 10.19 -14.73 -0.95
C GLY A 46 9.49 -14.94 0.41
N LEU A 47 8.26 -14.43 0.58
CA LEU A 47 7.49 -14.54 1.81
C LEU A 47 6.71 -15.85 1.85
N PHE A 48 6.49 -16.39 3.05
CA PHE A 48 5.63 -17.56 3.22
C PHE A 48 4.15 -17.18 3.02
N HIS A 49 3.33 -18.15 2.62
CA HIS A 49 1.90 -17.93 2.36
C HIS A 49 1.16 -17.33 3.57
N TYR A 50 1.50 -17.70 4.80
CA TYR A 50 0.85 -17.16 6.00
C TYR A 50 1.15 -15.67 6.21
N GLN A 51 2.38 -15.22 5.87
CA GLN A 51 2.77 -13.80 5.96
C GLN A 51 2.03 -12.99 4.90
N ILE A 52 1.98 -13.53 3.67
CA ILE A 52 1.25 -12.91 2.56
C ILE A 52 -0.23 -12.82 2.87
N GLN A 53 -0.81 -13.86 3.48
CA GLN A 53 -2.23 -13.88 3.80
C GLN A 53 -2.62 -12.75 4.78
N GLY A 54 -1.79 -12.46 5.79
CA GLY A 54 -1.99 -11.32 6.68
C GLY A 54 -1.96 -9.99 5.92
N VAL A 55 -0.92 -9.77 5.11
CA VAL A 55 -0.79 -8.56 4.29
C VAL A 55 -1.99 -8.39 3.34
N LEU A 56 -2.41 -9.47 2.67
CA LEU A 56 -3.57 -9.42 1.77
C LEU A 56 -4.86 -9.08 2.52
N GLN A 57 -5.05 -9.59 3.74
CA GLN A 57 -6.21 -9.24 4.57
C GLN A 57 -6.26 -7.74 4.87
N ASP A 58 -5.12 -7.15 5.25
CA ASP A 58 -5.02 -5.71 5.51
C ASP A 58 -5.32 -4.91 4.23
N LEU A 59 -4.70 -5.26 3.10
CA LEU A 59 -4.92 -4.58 1.83
C LEU A 59 -6.36 -4.68 1.31
N LEU A 60 -7.04 -5.80 1.56
CA LEU A 60 -8.47 -5.98 1.23
C LEU A 60 -9.37 -5.14 2.13
N ALA A 61 -9.11 -5.13 3.43
CA ALA A 61 -9.87 -4.31 4.39
C ALA A 61 -9.77 -2.82 4.02
N LEU A 62 -8.63 -2.40 3.47
CA LEU A 62 -8.38 -1.04 2.99
C LEU A 62 -8.82 -0.80 1.55
N GLN A 63 -9.43 -1.78 0.90
CA GLN A 63 -9.94 -1.64 -0.46
C GLN A 63 -8.86 -1.27 -1.49
N LEU A 64 -7.61 -1.65 -1.25
CA LEU A 64 -6.49 -1.40 -2.17
C LEU A 64 -6.36 -2.51 -3.22
N ILE A 65 -6.80 -3.72 -2.88
CA ILE A 65 -6.79 -4.88 -3.78
C ILE A 65 -8.17 -5.53 -3.82
N GLU A 66 -8.34 -6.45 -4.76
CA GLU A 66 -9.51 -7.33 -4.84
C GLU A 66 -9.12 -8.75 -5.28
N TYR A 67 -9.97 -9.72 -4.92
CA TYR A 67 -9.89 -11.08 -5.43
C TYR A 67 -10.73 -11.21 -6.69
N THR A 68 -10.11 -11.70 -7.75
CA THR A 68 -10.77 -12.11 -8.99
C THR A 68 -10.70 -13.63 -9.14
N ARG A 69 -11.38 -14.17 -10.15
CA ARG A 69 -11.26 -15.57 -10.55
C ARG A 69 -9.82 -15.96 -10.93
N TYR A 70 -9.01 -14.99 -11.36
CA TYR A 70 -7.65 -15.23 -11.88
C TYR A 70 -6.55 -14.92 -10.86
N GLY A 71 -6.88 -14.31 -9.72
CA GLY A 71 -5.91 -13.96 -8.69
C GLY A 71 -6.22 -12.63 -7.99
N ILE A 72 -5.24 -12.12 -7.27
CA ILE A 72 -5.25 -10.82 -6.60
C ILE A 72 -4.80 -9.75 -7.59
N GLN A 73 -5.53 -8.63 -7.68
CA GLN A 73 -5.10 -7.46 -8.44
C GLN A 73 -5.33 -6.17 -7.65
N PHE A 74 -4.67 -5.10 -8.09
CA PHE A 74 -4.93 -3.77 -7.57
C PHE A 74 -6.33 -3.26 -7.94
N ARG A 75 -6.85 -2.42 -7.06
CA ARG A 75 -7.87 -1.42 -7.41
C ARG A 75 -7.13 -0.10 -7.73
N ASP A 76 -7.79 0.86 -8.37
CA ASP A 76 -7.18 2.16 -8.74
C ASP A 76 -6.44 2.84 -7.58
N ALA A 77 -6.99 2.80 -6.36
CA ALA A 77 -6.36 3.38 -5.18
C ALA A 77 -5.14 2.57 -4.71
N GLY A 78 -5.13 1.25 -4.94
CA GLY A 78 -4.00 0.37 -4.66
C GLY A 78 -2.79 0.64 -5.54
N GLU A 79 -2.99 0.91 -6.83
CA GLU A 79 -1.89 1.28 -7.73
C GLU A 79 -1.22 2.60 -7.29
N MET A 80 -2.03 3.61 -6.93
CA MET A 80 -1.51 4.87 -6.40
C MET A 80 -0.80 4.68 -5.05
N PHE A 81 -1.33 3.79 -4.20
CA PHE A 81 -0.70 3.48 -2.92
C PHE A 81 0.64 2.75 -3.13
N ALA A 82 0.75 1.86 -4.12
CA ALA A 82 2.01 1.22 -4.48
C ALA A 82 3.06 2.24 -4.94
N GLN A 83 2.68 3.22 -5.76
CA GLN A 83 3.57 4.33 -6.16
C GLN A 83 4.06 5.17 -4.96
N LEU A 84 3.21 5.33 -3.94
CA LEU A 84 3.61 5.98 -2.68
C LEU A 84 4.65 5.14 -1.93
N VAL A 85 4.49 3.82 -1.92
CA VAL A 85 5.46 2.89 -1.32
C VAL A 85 6.81 2.93 -2.04
N ASP A 86 6.83 3.03 -3.36
CA ASP A 86 8.08 3.19 -4.12
C ASP A 86 8.84 4.47 -3.69
N CYS A 87 8.11 5.53 -3.34
CA CYS A 87 8.72 6.74 -2.78
C CYS A 87 9.32 6.48 -1.38
N CYS A 88 8.67 5.66 -0.55
CA CYS A 88 9.19 5.25 0.75
C CYS A 88 10.47 4.40 0.59
N GLU A 89 10.55 3.50 -0.39
CA GLU A 89 11.74 2.68 -0.66
C GLU A 89 12.97 3.56 -0.90
N GLY A 90 12.82 4.62 -1.71
CA GLY A 90 13.88 5.59 -1.94
C GLY A 90 14.33 6.35 -0.69
N HIS A 91 13.52 6.39 0.37
CA HIS A 91 13.90 6.92 1.68
C HIS A 91 14.59 5.86 2.55
N VAL A 92 14.09 4.61 2.53
CA VAL A 92 14.71 3.45 3.22
C VAL A 92 16.15 3.24 2.71
N GLU A 93 16.35 3.19 1.40
CA GLU A 93 17.66 2.90 0.78
C GLU A 93 18.69 4.02 1.01
N ARG A 94 18.25 5.29 0.96
CA ARG A 94 19.16 6.45 1.03
C ARG A 94 19.48 6.88 2.45
N HIS A 95 18.58 6.65 3.41
CA HIS A 95 18.67 7.18 4.76
C HIS A 95 18.70 6.10 5.84
N SER A 96 18.71 4.81 5.45
CA SER A 96 18.67 3.66 6.37
C SER A 96 17.49 3.72 7.35
N TYR A 97 16.38 4.33 6.93
CA TYR A 97 15.15 4.32 7.72
C TYR A 97 14.55 2.92 7.74
N ASP A 98 13.90 2.55 8.85
CA ASP A 98 12.94 1.46 8.80
C ASP A 98 11.72 1.88 7.97
N TRP A 99 10.92 0.89 7.54
CA TRP A 99 9.78 1.13 6.64
C TRP A 99 8.68 1.97 7.29
N GLU A 100 8.54 1.89 8.60
CA GLU A 100 7.55 2.66 9.35
C GLU A 100 7.94 4.14 9.37
N ALA A 101 9.19 4.46 9.71
CA ALA A 101 9.74 5.81 9.66
C ALA A 101 9.76 6.39 8.24
N ALA A 102 10.09 5.58 7.23
CA ALA A 102 10.02 6.02 5.84
C ALA A 102 8.57 6.35 5.42
N PHE A 103 7.60 5.55 5.86
CA PHE A 103 6.18 5.80 5.64
C PHE A 103 5.73 7.09 6.32
N GLU A 104 6.11 7.32 7.59
CA GLU A 104 5.82 8.54 8.33
C GLU A 104 6.41 9.81 7.70
N VAL A 105 7.49 9.72 6.93
CA VAL A 105 8.06 10.87 6.20
C VAL A 105 7.26 11.20 4.94
N VAL A 106 6.71 10.19 4.27
CA VAL A 106 5.98 10.35 2.99
C VAL A 106 4.51 10.69 3.23
N VAL A 107 3.90 10.18 4.30
CA VAL A 107 2.49 10.40 4.65
C VAL A 107 2.11 11.89 4.86
N PRO A 108 2.90 12.74 5.55
CA PRO A 108 2.62 14.17 5.69
C PRO A 108 2.58 14.93 4.36
N ARG A 109 3.38 14.51 3.36
CA ARG A 109 3.28 15.07 2.00
C ARG A 109 1.92 14.74 1.36
N VAL A 110 1.39 13.54 1.59
CA VAL A 110 0.04 13.15 1.14
C VAL A 110 -1.08 13.80 1.96
N LYS A 111 -0.89 13.98 3.28
CA LYS A 111 -1.81 14.74 4.14
C LYS A 111 -1.80 16.25 3.84
N SER A 112 -0.73 16.80 3.28
CA SER A 112 -0.74 18.19 2.81
C SER A 112 -1.72 18.39 1.63
N LEU A 113 -1.90 17.36 0.79
CA LEU A 113 -2.99 17.31 -0.18
C LEU A 113 -4.35 17.26 0.55
N LYS A 114 -4.49 16.45 1.62
CA LYS A 114 -5.68 16.44 2.50
C LYS A 114 -6.06 17.83 3.03
N LYS A 115 -5.09 18.65 3.47
CA LYS A 115 -5.34 20.05 3.89
C LYS A 115 -5.74 20.99 2.74
N GLN A 116 -5.27 20.74 1.51
CA GLN A 116 -5.79 21.45 0.33
C GLN A 116 -7.24 21.05 0.01
N PHE A 117 -7.68 19.85 0.45
CA PHE A 117 -9.05 19.37 0.29
C PHE A 117 -10.01 19.82 1.41
N ASP A 118 -9.52 20.18 2.60
CA ASP A 118 -10.31 20.75 3.71
C ASP A 118 -10.64 22.26 3.55
N PHE A 119 -10.27 22.89 2.42
CA PHE A 119 -10.54 24.33 2.17
C PHE A 119 -11.81 24.62 1.34
N ASN A 120 -12.77 23.68 1.27
CA ASN A 120 -14.01 23.85 0.52
C ASN A 120 -15.27 23.35 1.27
N GLU A 121 -15.31 23.48 2.60
CA GLU A 121 -16.59 23.52 3.35
C GLU A 121 -16.87 24.93 3.86
#